data_AF-A0A699QXG9-F1
#
_entry.id   AF-A0A699QXG9-F1
#
_cell.length_a   1.000
_cell.length_b   1.000
_cell.length_c   1.000
_cell.angle_alpha   90.00
_cell.angle_beta   90.00
_cell.angle_gamma   90.00
#
_symmetry.space_group_name_H-M   'P 1'
#
loop_
_entity.id
_entity.type
_entity.pdbx_description
1 polymer ?
#
loop_
_entity_poly.entity_id
_entity_poly.type
_entity_poly.pdbx_seq_one_letter_code
_entity_poly.pdbx_strand_id
1 'polypeptide(L)' 'HLITQNLPDLVAVKDADFSSVDAVFCCLPHGTTQEIIKGLPTRLKIVDLSADFRLRDINDYAEWYGQPHKATELQ' A
#
# COMPACT_ATOMS: atom_id res chain seq x y z
N HIS A 1 8.94 20.01 -14.98
CA HIS A 1 7.59 20.16 -14.37
C HIS A 1 6.66 19.18 -15.08
N LEU A 2 5.84 18.40 -14.36
CA LEU A 2 5.00 17.36 -14.99
C LEU A 2 3.75 17.90 -15.72
N ILE A 3 3.46 19.20 -15.55
CA ILE A 3 2.25 19.87 -16.08
C ILE A 3 2.08 19.76 -17.61
N THR A 4 3.16 19.61 -18.38
CA THR A 4 3.06 19.54 -19.85
C THR A 4 2.90 18.12 -20.40
N GLN A 5 2.83 17.12 -19.52
CA GLN A 5 2.75 15.71 -19.91
C GLN A 5 1.29 15.26 -19.97
N ASN A 6 0.97 14.42 -20.97
CA ASN A 6 -0.34 13.77 -21.06
C ASN A 6 -0.40 12.59 -20.08
N LEU A 7 -0.59 12.89 -18.80
CA LEU A 7 -0.65 11.92 -17.72
C LEU A 7 -2.10 11.49 -17.44
N PRO A 8 -2.31 10.29 -16.88
CA PRO A 8 -3.62 9.89 -16.40
C PRO A 8 -4.17 10.86 -15.35
N ASP A 9 -5.49 10.93 -15.27
CA ASP A 9 -6.18 11.68 -14.23
C ASP A 9 -5.89 11.09 -12.85
N LEU A 10 -5.77 11.96 -11.85
CA LEU A 10 -5.68 11.53 -10.46
C LEU A 10 -7.07 11.09 -10.00
N VAL A 11 -7.19 9.80 -9.69
CA VAL A 11 -8.41 9.19 -9.16
C VAL A 11 -8.22 8.69 -7.74
N ALA A 12 -9.31 8.55 -6.99
CA ALA A 12 -9.26 7.88 -5.70
C ALA A 12 -9.01 6.37 -5.90
N VAL A 13 -8.37 5.72 -4.92
CA VAL A 13 -8.01 4.29 -4.99
C VAL A 13 -9.23 3.40 -5.30
N LYS A 14 -10.39 3.70 -4.72
CA LYS A 14 -11.64 2.96 -4.93
C LYS A 14 -12.18 3.03 -6.37
N ASP A 15 -11.78 4.05 -7.12
CA ASP A 15 -12.25 4.33 -8.47
C ASP A 15 -11.20 3.90 -9.52
N ALA A 16 -10.04 3.39 -9.09
CA ALA A 16 -8.97 2.96 -9.98
C ALA A 16 -9.30 1.61 -10.64
N ASP A 17 -9.12 1.52 -11.95
CA ASP A 17 -9.16 0.25 -12.67
C ASP A 17 -7.80 -0.44 -12.61
N PHE A 18 -7.73 -1.57 -11.93
CA PHE A 18 -6.52 -2.37 -11.82
C PHE A 18 -6.39 -3.38 -12.96
N SER A 19 -7.37 -3.56 -13.85
CA SER A 19 -7.46 -4.66 -14.82
C SER A 19 -6.18 -4.88 -15.66
N SER A 20 -5.53 -3.79 -16.05
CA SER A 20 -4.29 -3.75 -16.85
C SER A 20 -3.02 -3.45 -16.04
N VAL A 21 -3.13 -3.37 -14.71
CA VAL A 21 -2.02 -3.04 -13.80
C VAL A 21 -1.32 -4.31 -13.34
N ASP A 22 0.01 -4.35 -13.46
CA ASP A 22 0.84 -5.46 -12.98
C ASP A 22 1.41 -5.22 -11.57
N ALA A 23 1.68 -3.96 -11.22
CA ALA A 23 2.29 -3.58 -9.95
C ALA A 23 1.77 -2.25 -9.41
N VAL A 24 1.74 -2.12 -8.08
CA VAL A 24 1.31 -0.92 -7.35
C VAL A 24 2.41 -0.49 -6.39
N PHE A 25 2.72 0.81 -6.39
CA PHE A 25 3.59 1.45 -5.41
C PHE A 25 2.74 2.22 -4.41
N CYS A 26 2.82 1.86 -3.13
CA CYS A 26 2.08 2.52 -2.07
C CYS A 26 2.97 3.58 -1.40
N CYS A 27 2.54 4.84 -1.48
CA CYS A 27 3.21 6.00 -0.87
C CYS A 27 2.30 6.64 0.20
N LEU A 28 1.66 5.81 1.02
CA LEU A 28 0.66 6.23 2.00
C LEU A 28 1.30 6.42 3.39
N PRO A 29 0.65 7.18 4.29
CA PRO A 29 1.04 7.21 5.69
C PRO A 29 0.99 5.80 6.32
N HIS A 30 1.92 5.51 7.23
CA HIS A 30 1.96 4.23 7.95
C HIS A 30 0.64 3.95 8.67
N GLY A 31 0.28 2.67 8.80
CA GLY A 31 -0.99 2.17 9.31
C GLY A 31 -2.17 2.25 8.35
N THR A 32 -2.13 3.14 7.34
CA THR A 32 -3.18 3.25 6.30
C THR A 32 -2.96 2.23 5.18
N THR A 33 -1.70 1.90 4.89
CA THR A 33 -1.34 0.98 3.81
C THR A 33 -1.88 -0.43 4.05
N GLN A 34 -1.88 -0.89 5.31
CA GLN A 34 -2.41 -2.20 5.69
C GLN A 34 -3.87 -2.43 5.25
N GLU A 35 -4.74 -1.43 5.44
CA GLU A 35 -6.16 -1.52 5.08
C GLU A 35 -6.36 -1.44 3.56
N ILE A 36 -5.58 -0.58 2.88
CA ILE A 36 -5.65 -0.43 1.42
C ILE A 36 -5.18 -1.69 0.71
N ILE A 37 -4.02 -2.22 1.08
CA ILE A 37 -3.42 -3.40 0.44
C ILE A 37 -4.34 -4.62 0.55
N LYS A 38 -5.00 -4.81 1.70
CA LYS A 38 -5.95 -5.90 1.91
C LYS A 38 -7.14 -5.87 0.95
N GLY A 39 -7.51 -4.68 0.45
CA GLY A 39 -8.57 -4.51 -0.54
C GLY A 39 -8.11 -4.64 -2.00
N LEU A 40 -6.81 -4.74 -2.27
CA LEU A 40 -6.29 -4.82 -3.64
C LEU A 40 -6.39 -6.24 -4.22
N PRO A 41 -6.54 -6.37 -5.55
CA PRO A 41 -6.47 -7.66 -6.22
C PRO A 41 -5.18 -8.43 -5.89
N THR A 42 -5.33 -9.69 -5.47
CA THR A 42 -4.20 -10.56 -5.02
C THR A 42 -3.16 -10.87 -6.11
N ARG A 43 -3.50 -10.67 -7.38
CA ARG A 43 -2.57 -10.85 -8.51
C ARG A 43 -1.58 -9.70 -8.68
N LEU A 44 -1.79 -8.57 -8.00
CA LEU A 44 -0.91 -7.40 -8.11
C LEU A 44 0.38 -7.62 -7.34
N LYS A 45 1.49 -7.17 -7.92
CA LYS A 45 2.75 -7.02 -7.18
C LYS A 45 2.71 -5.71 -6.41
N ILE A 46 2.99 -5.75 -5.11
CA ILE A 46 2.86 -4.57 -4.25
C ILE A 46 4.23 -4.18 -3.72
N VAL A 47 4.57 -2.90 -3.87
CA VAL A 47 5.76 -2.27 -3.29
C VAL A 47 5.27 -1.19 -2.33
N ASP A 48 5.31 -1.47 -1.03
CA ASP A 48 4.99 -0.48 0.00
C ASP A 48 6.24 0.29 0.43
N LEU A 49 6.21 1.62 0.28
CA LEU A 49 7.30 2.50 0.70
C LEU A 49 7.17 2.92 2.17
N SER A 50 6.07 2.56 2.83
CA SER A 50 5.86 2.77 4.25
C SER A 50 6.71 1.80 5.10
N ALA A 51 6.44 1.77 6.40
CA ALA A 51 7.07 0.81 7.31
C ALA A 51 6.18 -0.41 7.61
N ASP A 52 4.92 -0.41 7.15
CA ASP A 52 3.88 -1.35 7.57
C ASP A 52 4.32 -2.80 7.40
N PHE A 53 4.87 -3.14 6.23
CA PHE A 53 5.29 -4.52 5.90
C PHE A 53 6.81 -4.74 5.98
N ARG A 54 7.56 -3.82 6.61
CA ARG A 54 9.04 -3.87 6.61
C ARG A 54 9.62 -4.86 7.62
N LEU A 55 8.97 -4.98 8.78
CA LEU A 55 9.44 -5.80 9.89
C LEU A 55 8.93 -7.23 9.74
N ARG A 56 9.80 -8.21 9.94
CA ARG A 56 9.43 -9.63 9.81
C ARG A 56 8.68 -10.16 11.03
N ASP A 57 9.00 -9.64 12.22
CA ASP A 57 8.29 -9.96 13.44
C ASP A 57 7.15 -8.97 13.65
N ILE A 58 5.93 -9.49 13.75
CA ILE A 58 4.71 -8.71 14.00
C ILE A 58 4.79 -7.99 15.37
N ASN A 59 5.51 -8.57 16.33
CA ASN A 59 5.65 -8.00 17.67
C ASN A 59 6.57 -6.77 17.66
N ASP A 60 7.60 -6.76 16.80
CA ASP A 60 8.47 -5.58 16.62
C ASP A 60 7.64 -4.39 16.13
N TYR A 61 6.67 -4.63 15.24
CA TYR A 61 5.79 -3.55 14.74
C TYR A 61 5.05 -2.87 15.90
N ALA A 62 4.52 -3.63 16.85
CA ALA A 62 3.84 -3.07 18.01
C ALA A 62 4.78 -2.26 18.92
N GLU A 63 6.02 -2.69 19.08
CA GLU A 63 7.04 -1.98 19.86
C GLU A 63 7.39 -0.62 19.25
N TRP A 64 7.62 -0.58 17.93
CA TRP A 64 8.09 0.63 17.25
C TRP A 64 6.97 1.62 16.87
N TYR A 65 5.76 1.11 16.58
CA TYR A 65 4.65 1.92 16.06
C TYR A 65 3.48 2.09 17.04
N GLY A 66 3.55 1.48 18.23
CA GLY A 66 2.58 1.68 19.31
C GLY A 66 1.17 1.14 19.03
N GLN A 67 1.02 0.33 17.99
CA GLN A 67 -0.24 -0.27 17.54
C GLN A 67 0.06 -1.67 16.99
N PRO A 68 -0.83 -2.67 17.16
CA PRO A 68 -0.65 -3.97 16.54
C PRO A 68 -0.72 -3.87 15.01
N HIS A 69 0.02 -4.72 14.31
CA HIS A 69 -0.13 -4.89 12.88
C HIS A 69 -1.53 -5.46 12.58
N LYS A 70 -2.31 -4.80 11.72
CA LYS A 70 -3.71 -5.13 11.39
C LYS A 70 -3.86 -6.11 10.21
N ALA A 71 -2.83 -6.25 9.37
CA ALA A 71 -2.81 -7.13 8.21
C ALA A 71 -1.82 -8.29 8.40
N THR A 72 -1.90 -8.98 9.54
CA THR A 72 -0.93 -10.04 9.92
C THR A 72 -0.90 -11.21 8.94
N GLU A 73 -2.00 -11.47 8.24
CA GLU A 73 -2.11 -12.48 7.19
C GLU A 73 -1.36 -12.13 5.90
N LEU A 74 -0.97 -10.86 5.74
CA LEU A 74 -0.21 -10.34 4.61
C LEU A 74 1.25 -10.00 4.96
N GLN A 75 1.66 -10.26 6.22
CA GLN A 75 3.00 -9.98 6.72
C GLN A 75 4.05 -10.97 6.22
#